data_AF-A0A976PU55-F1
#
_entry.id   AF-A0A976PU55-F1
#
_cell.length_a   1.000
_cell.length_b   1.000
_cell.length_c   1.000
_cell.angle_alpha   90.00
_cell.angle_beta   90.00
_cell.angle_gamma   90.00
#
_symmetry.space_group_name_H-M   'P 1'
#
loop_
_entity.id
_entity.type
_entity.pdbx_description
1 polymer ?
#
loop_
_entity_poly.entity_id
_entity_poly.type
_entity_poly.pdbx_seq_one_letter_code
_entity_poly.pdbx_strand_id
1 'polypeptide(L)'
;MEAIRDLINFFSYPQWSFTLSLVVFAVMLWSRKLWTIKGGLLMLVVGVAFFCLSLLDPNFRQVVAKPDNVPIVMMVFIVGYFLWLSLYKAFRNDELTEAGEPTFEKSEVEDKIFTWPDLVFSEFICMVILTVVLVIWSIA
;
A
#
# COMPACT_ATOMS: atom_id res chain seq x y z
N MET A 1 6.18 2.49 -30.18
CA MET A 1 5.48 1.82 -29.06
C MET A 1 6.02 0.41 -28.82
N GLU A 2 6.38 -0.35 -29.85
CA GLU A 2 6.93 -1.71 -29.68
C GLU A 2 8.24 -1.74 -28.88
N ALA A 3 9.22 -0.89 -29.20
CA ALA A 3 10.49 -0.83 -28.45
C ALA A 3 10.33 -0.54 -26.94
N ILE A 4 9.34 0.26 -26.55
CA ILE A 4 9.04 0.53 -25.14
C ILE A 4 8.42 -0.71 -24.49
N ARG A 5 7.51 -1.39 -25.19
CA ARG A 5 6.87 -2.62 -24.71
C ARG A 5 7.89 -3.75 -24.55
N ASP A 6 8.82 -3.91 -25.49
CA ASP A 6 9.88 -4.92 -25.43
C ASP A 6 10.85 -4.67 -24.26
N LEU A 7 11.18 -3.40 -24.00
CA LEU A 7 11.98 -3.02 -22.84
C LEU A 7 11.26 -3.35 -21.53
N ILE A 8 9.97 -3.02 -21.42
CA ILE A 8 9.16 -3.35 -20.23
C ILE A 8 9.07 -4.87 -20.04
N ASN A 9 8.84 -5.63 -21.12
CA ASN A 9 8.79 -7.09 -21.10
C ASN A 9 10.11 -7.69 -20.62
N PHE A 10 11.24 -7.13 -21.07
CA PHE A 10 12.57 -7.57 -20.64
C PHE A 10 12.75 -7.42 -19.12
N PHE A 11 12.40 -6.26 -18.55
CA PHE A 11 12.48 -6.04 -17.10
C PHE A 11 11.44 -6.85 -16.31
N SER A 12 10.35 -7.24 -16.96
CA SER A 12 9.26 -8.01 -16.35
C SER A 12 9.57 -9.50 -16.27
N TYR A 13 10.61 -10.01 -16.92
CA TYR A 13 11.04 -11.40 -16.75
C TYR A 13 11.38 -11.70 -15.28
N PRO A 14 10.99 -12.87 -14.74
CA PRO A 14 11.09 -13.18 -13.30
C PRO A 14 12.48 -12.97 -12.69
N GLN A 15 13.54 -13.33 -13.43
CA GLN A 15 14.92 -13.17 -12.98
C GLN A 15 15.31 -11.70 -12.80
N TRP A 16 14.79 -10.79 -13.63
CA TRP A 16 15.11 -9.37 -13.55
C TRP A 16 14.19 -8.65 -12.58
N SER A 17 12.89 -8.92 -12.63
CA SER A 17 11.90 -8.25 -11.77
C SER A 17 12.13 -8.55 -10.30
N PHE A 18 12.44 -9.81 -9.94
CA PHE A 18 12.73 -10.18 -8.55
C PHE A 18 14.00 -9.49 -8.04
N THR A 19 15.12 -9.59 -8.76
CA THR A 19 16.38 -8.97 -8.33
C THR A 19 16.27 -7.45 -8.29
N LEU A 20 15.61 -6.84 -9.28
CA LEU A 20 15.41 -5.39 -9.31
C LEU A 20 14.54 -4.94 -8.14
N SER A 21 13.44 -5.63 -7.84
CA SER A 21 12.58 -5.27 -6.71
C SER A 21 13.31 -5.34 -5.37
N LEU A 22 14.16 -6.34 -5.14
CA LEU A 22 14.99 -6.44 -3.94
C LEU A 22 16.00 -5.29 -3.83
N VAL A 23 16.71 -4.99 -4.92
CA VAL A 23 17.69 -3.89 -4.95
C VAL A 23 16.99 -2.55 -4.72
N VAL A 24 15.87 -2.30 -5.41
CA VAL A 24 15.05 -1.10 -5.23
C VAL A 24 14.58 -1.00 -3.78
N PHE A 25 14.05 -2.08 -3.21
CA PHE A 25 13.60 -2.08 -1.82
C PHE A 25 14.74 -1.77 -0.84
N ALA A 26 15.91 -2.39 -1.00
CA ALA A 26 17.09 -2.12 -0.17
C ALA A 26 17.55 -0.65 -0.27
N VAL A 27 17.58 -0.09 -1.48
CA VAL A 27 17.91 1.33 -1.70
C VAL A 27 16.84 2.24 -1.08
N MET A 28 15.56 1.88 -1.19
CA MET A 28 14.47 2.65 -0.59
C MET A 28 14.61 2.70 0.94
N LEU A 29 15.03 1.61 1.58
CA LEU A 29 15.28 1.58 3.04
C LEU A 29 16.39 2.55 3.47
N TRP A 30 17.36 2.85 2.61
CA TRP A 30 18.42 3.83 2.93
C TRP A 30 17.98 5.29 2.75
N SER A 31 16.87 5.55 2.06
CA SER A 31 16.44 6.90 1.73
C SER A 31 15.34 7.41 2.67
N ARG A 32 15.73 8.10 3.75
CA ARG A 32 14.80 8.75 4.70
C ARG A 32 13.80 9.69 4.02
N LYS A 33 14.20 10.35 2.92
CA LYS A 33 13.37 11.33 2.19
C LYS A 33 12.10 10.73 1.59
N LEU A 34 12.15 9.46 1.16
CA LEU A 34 11.00 8.76 0.55
C LEU A 34 9.90 8.48 1.57
N TRP A 35 10.27 8.26 2.83
CA TRP A 35 9.35 7.88 3.89
C TRP A 35 8.77 9.07 4.64
N THR A 36 8.79 10.26 4.03
CA THR A 36 8.09 11.46 4.55
C THR A 36 6.67 11.54 4.00
N ILE A 37 5.83 12.44 4.53
CA ILE A 37 4.48 12.69 3.97
C ILE A 37 4.56 13.10 2.50
N LYS A 38 5.53 13.97 2.15
CA LYS A 38 5.74 14.40 0.75
C LYS A 38 6.21 13.24 -0.12
N GLY A 39 7.10 12.39 0.39
CA GLY A 39 7.57 11.20 -0.30
C GLY A 39 6.47 10.16 -0.51
N GLY A 40 5.64 9.90 0.50
CA GLY A 40 4.46 9.04 0.42
C GLY A 40 3.44 9.54 -0.59
N LEU A 41 3.12 10.83 -0.56
CA LEU A 41 2.23 11.45 -1.54
C LEU A 41 2.78 11.35 -2.95
N LEU A 42 4.09 11.58 -3.15
CA LEU A 42 4.74 11.40 -4.44
C LEU A 42 4.61 9.96 -4.94
N MET A 43 4.90 8.96 -4.10
CA MET A 43 4.77 7.53 -4.45
C MET A 43 3.32 7.17 -4.80
N LEU A 44 2.34 7.69 -4.05
CA LEU A 44 0.93 7.48 -4.34
C LEU A 44 0.53 8.10 -5.68
N VAL A 45 0.89 9.36 -5.92
CA VAL A 45 0.59 10.05 -7.19
C VAL A 45 1.23 9.34 -8.37
N VAL A 46 2.50 8.93 -8.26
CA VAL A 46 3.20 8.17 -9.29
C VAL A 46 2.52 6.82 -9.53
N GLY A 47 2.15 6.09 -8.47
CA GLY A 47 1.46 4.80 -8.56
C GLY A 47 0.08 4.92 -9.21
N VAL A 48 -0.71 5.91 -8.81
CA VAL A 48 -2.04 6.18 -9.40
C VAL A 48 -1.91 6.64 -10.85
N ALA A 49 -0.97 7.55 -11.15
CA ALA A 49 -0.72 7.98 -12.52
C ALA A 49 -0.30 6.81 -13.42
N PHE A 50 0.62 5.96 -12.94
CA PHE A 50 1.04 4.76 -13.66
C PHE A 50 -0.13 3.80 -13.91
N PHE A 51 -0.99 3.58 -12.91
CA PHE A 51 -2.19 2.77 -13.06
C PHE A 51 -3.16 3.35 -14.09
N CYS A 52 -3.47 4.65 -14.01
CA CYS A 52 -4.34 5.35 -14.97
C CYS A 52 -3.78 5.31 -16.40
N LEU A 53 -2.47 5.48 -16.57
CA LEU A 53 -1.82 5.33 -17.87
C LEU A 53 -1.89 3.88 -18.37
N SER A 54 -1.73 2.89 -17.47
CA SER A 54 -1.84 1.47 -17.82
C SER A 54 -3.25 1.10 -18.29
N LEU A 55 -4.29 1.75 -17.76
CA LEU A 55 -5.67 1.57 -18.24
C LEU A 55 -5.85 1.98 -19.70
N LEU A 56 -4.95 2.76 -20.31
CA LEU A 56 -5.01 3.09 -21.74
C LEU A 56 -4.74 1.86 -22.64
N ASP A 57 -4.06 0.83 -22.15
CA ASP A 57 -3.87 -0.42 -22.88
C ASP A 57 -5.15 -1.29 -22.80
N PRO A 58 -5.78 -1.64 -23.94
CA PRO A 58 -6.98 -2.47 -23.96
C PRO A 58 -6.80 -3.84 -23.29
N ASN A 59 -5.61 -4.47 -23.41
CA ASN A 59 -5.35 -5.77 -22.81
C ASN A 59 -5.30 -5.68 -21.29
N PHE A 60 -4.60 -4.66 -20.76
CA PHE A 60 -4.51 -4.43 -19.32
C PHE A 60 -5.89 -4.13 -18.72
N ARG A 61 -6.68 -3.27 -19.40
CA ARG A 61 -8.03 -2.93 -18.96
C ARG A 61 -8.94 -4.15 -18.89
N GLN A 62 -8.89 -5.05 -19.87
CA GLN A 62 -9.67 -6.29 -19.86
C GLN A 62 -9.31 -7.23 -18.71
N VAL A 63 -8.04 -7.25 -18.29
CA VAL A 63 -7.60 -8.07 -17.15
C VAL A 63 -8.05 -7.44 -15.84
N VAL A 64 -7.78 -6.15 -15.63
CA VAL A 64 -8.05 -5.47 -14.36
C VAL A 64 -9.54 -5.24 -14.10
N ALA A 65 -10.33 -5.02 -15.15
CA ALA A 65 -11.77 -4.81 -15.02
C ALA A 65 -12.57 -6.07 -14.70
N LYS A 66 -11.93 -7.25 -14.63
CA LYS A 66 -12.61 -8.47 -14.19
C LYS A 66 -13.04 -8.32 -12.72
N PRO A 67 -14.27 -8.75 -12.36
CA PRO A 67 -14.80 -8.54 -11.02
C PRO A 67 -13.92 -9.08 -9.88
N ASP A 68 -13.21 -10.19 -10.11
CA ASP A 68 -12.29 -10.83 -9.17
C ASP A 68 -10.95 -10.09 -9.03
N ASN A 69 -10.55 -9.32 -10.04
CA ASN A 69 -9.28 -8.59 -10.05
C ASN A 69 -9.38 -7.19 -9.43
N VAL A 70 -10.57 -6.60 -9.32
CA VAL A 70 -10.77 -5.29 -8.68
C VAL A 70 -10.32 -5.31 -7.21
N PRO A 71 -10.67 -6.30 -6.37
CA PRO A 71 -10.10 -6.45 -5.03
C PRO A 71 -8.57 -6.54 -5.01
N ILE A 72 -7.96 -7.23 -5.98
CA ILE A 72 -6.50 -7.36 -6.07
C ILE A 72 -5.84 -6.00 -6.30
N VAL A 73 -6.40 -5.18 -7.20
CA VAL A 73 -5.89 -3.83 -7.43
C VAL A 73 -6.01 -2.96 -6.17
N MET A 74 -7.14 -3.03 -5.46
CA MET A 74 -7.29 -2.33 -4.19
C MET A 74 -6.24 -2.77 -3.16
N MET A 75 -5.98 -4.08 -3.06
CA MET A 75 -4.97 -4.61 -2.14
C MET A 75 -3.56 -4.08 -2.42
N VAL A 76 -3.17 -3.90 -3.69
CA VAL A 76 -1.85 -3.32 -4.04
C VAL A 76 -1.66 -1.94 -3.44
N PHE A 77 -2.67 -1.07 -3.53
CA PHE A 77 -2.59 0.28 -2.96
C PHE A 77 -2.64 0.27 -1.42
N ILE A 78 -3.47 -0.60 -0.83
CA ILE A 78 -3.58 -0.74 0.63
C ILE A 78 -2.25 -1.24 1.23
N VAL A 79 -1.65 -2.27 0.64
CA VAL A 79 -0.34 -2.80 1.07
C VAL A 79 0.73 -1.73 0.92
N GLY A 80 0.76 -1.00 -0.20
CA GLY A 80 1.68 0.12 -0.40
C GLY A 80 1.52 1.22 0.66
N TYR A 81 0.28 1.56 1.01
CA TYR A 81 -0.02 2.53 2.06
C TYR A 81 0.49 2.08 3.44
N PHE A 82 0.17 0.85 3.85
CA PHE A 82 0.61 0.35 5.15
C PHE A 82 2.13 0.15 5.23
N LEU A 83 2.77 -0.23 4.12
CA LEU A 83 4.23 -0.26 4.03
C LEU A 83 4.82 1.14 4.26
N TRP A 84 4.30 2.15 3.55
CA TRP A 84 4.74 3.54 3.75
C TRP A 84 4.48 4.01 5.18
N LEU A 85 3.30 3.76 5.75
CA LEU A 85 2.94 4.17 7.10
C LEU A 85 3.87 3.56 8.14
N SER A 86 4.19 2.27 8.00
CA SER A 86 5.09 1.56 8.92
C SER A 86 6.49 2.17 8.91
N LEU A 87 7.04 2.46 7.73
CA LEU A 87 8.38 3.04 7.59
C LEU A 87 8.40 4.52 7.98
N TYR A 88 7.35 5.28 7.67
CA TYR A 88 7.19 6.66 8.14
C TYR A 88 7.20 6.73 9.67
N LYS A 89 6.45 5.86 10.36
CA LYS A 89 6.49 5.77 11.83
C LYS A 89 7.87 5.33 12.33
N ALA A 90 8.51 4.34 11.70
CA ALA A 90 9.84 3.87 12.09
C ALA A 90 10.91 4.98 12.05
N PHE A 91 11.02 5.71 10.93
CA PHE A 91 12.00 6.80 10.82
C PHE A 91 11.75 7.95 11.79
N ARG A 92 10.48 8.31 12.04
CA ARG A 92 10.17 9.33 13.05
C ARG A 92 10.46 8.85 14.46
N ASN A 93 10.26 7.57 14.77
CA ASN A 93 10.65 7.00 16.05
C ASN A 93 12.17 7.02 16.25
N ASP A 94 12.96 6.78 15.21
CA ASP A 94 14.42 6.93 15.27
C ASP A 94 14.79 8.38 15.65
N GLU A 95 14.18 9.38 15.00
CA GLU A 95 14.39 10.81 15.31
C GLU A 95 13.98 11.17 16.74
N LEU A 96 12.82 10.69 17.21
CA LEU A 96 12.35 10.91 18.58
C LEU A 96 13.29 10.27 19.61
N THR A 97 13.78 9.06 19.32
CA THR A 97 14.71 8.35 20.19
C THR A 97 16.05 9.08 20.28
N GLU A 98 16.56 9.60 19.17
CA GLU A 98 17.76 10.45 19.14
C GLU A 98 17.55 11.75 19.95
N ALA A 99 16.34 12.31 19.94
CA ALA A 99 15.97 13.50 20.73
C ALA A 99 15.67 13.20 22.22
N GLY A 100 15.59 11.92 22.61
CA GLY A 100 15.20 11.51 23.97
C GLY A 100 13.70 11.67 24.27
N GLU A 101 12.87 11.82 23.24
CA GLU A 101 11.41 11.94 23.34
C GLU A 101 10.72 10.55 23.33
N PRO A 102 9.50 10.42 23.87
CA PRO A 102 8.74 9.17 23.78
C PRO A 102 8.37 8.85 22.32
N THR A 103 8.48 7.57 21.94
CA THR A 103 8.04 7.09 20.62
C THR A 103 6.52 7.13 20.49
N PHE A 104 6.01 7.05 19.25
CA PHE A 104 4.57 7.02 18.98
C PHE A 104 3.83 5.95 19.80
N GLU A 105 4.42 4.76 19.90
CA GLU A 105 3.82 3.65 20.63
C GLU A 105 3.75 3.92 22.13
N LYS A 106 4.71 4.67 22.69
CA LYS A 106 4.67 5.04 24.10
C LYS A 106 3.62 6.10 24.39
N SER A 107 3.43 7.07 23.49
CA SER A 107 2.40 8.09 23.63
C SER A 107 0.99 7.55 23.36
N GLU A 108 0.81 6.68 22.36
CA GLU A 108 -0.49 6.10 21.99
C GLU A 108 -1.01 5.12 23.07
N VAL A 109 -0.12 4.56 23.92
CA VAL A 109 -0.48 3.70 25.05
C VAL A 109 -1.23 4.45 26.16
N GLU A 110 -1.22 5.78 26.19
CA GLU A 110 -1.99 6.55 27.17
C GLU A 110 -3.50 6.57 26.83
N ASP A 111 -3.84 6.51 25.53
CA ASP A 111 -5.22 6.50 25.02
C ASP A 111 -5.78 5.06 24.92
N LYS A 112 -5.79 4.31 26.03
CA LYS A 112 -6.34 2.95 26.04
C LYS A 112 -7.87 2.97 25.97
N ILE A 113 -8.40 2.48 24.87
CA ILE A 113 -9.82 2.13 24.73
C ILE A 113 -9.99 0.67 25.17
N PHE A 114 -11.12 0.35 25.80
CA PHE A 114 -11.40 -1.01 26.18
C PHE A 114 -11.69 -1.88 24.95
N THR A 115 -10.95 -2.98 24.80
CA THR A 115 -11.19 -3.98 23.75
C THR A 115 -12.62 -4.51 23.85
N TRP A 116 -13.06 -4.81 25.07
CA TRP A 116 -14.44 -5.14 25.38
C TRP A 116 -14.97 -4.11 26.36
N PRO A 117 -16.14 -3.49 26.11
CA PRO A 117 -17.07 -3.77 25.03
C PRO A 117 -16.80 -2.98 23.72
N ASP A 118 -16.02 -1.91 23.80
CA ASP A 118 -16.06 -0.84 22.79
C ASP A 118 -15.53 -1.28 21.41
N LEU A 119 -14.34 -1.89 21.37
CA LEU A 119 -13.75 -2.34 20.10
C LEU A 119 -14.59 -3.45 19.46
N VAL A 120 -14.93 -4.49 20.23
CA VAL A 120 -15.68 -5.66 19.72
C VAL A 120 -17.02 -5.28 19.11
N PHE A 121 -17.77 -4.35 19.72
CA PHE A 121 -19.05 -3.90 19.15
C PHE A 121 -18.85 -3.20 17.81
N SER A 122 -17.86 -2.31 17.70
CA SER A 122 -17.57 -1.62 16.45
C SER A 122 -17.09 -2.58 15.35
N GLU A 123 -16.20 -3.53 15.68
CA GLU A 123 -15.71 -4.55 14.75
C GLU A 123 -16.83 -5.46 14.26
N PHE A 124 -17.74 -5.88 15.15
CA PHE A 124 -18.89 -6.69 14.77
C PHE A 124 -19.78 -5.97 13.73
N ILE A 125 -20.08 -4.69 13.96
CA ILE A 125 -20.85 -3.87 13.01
C ILE A 125 -20.11 -3.76 11.67
N CYS A 126 -18.81 -3.47 11.69
CA CYS A 126 -17.99 -3.42 10.47
C CYS A 126 -18.01 -4.75 9.70
N MET A 127 -17.88 -5.89 10.39
CA MET A 127 -17.90 -7.22 9.77
C MET A 127 -19.26 -7.55 9.14
N VAL A 128 -20.37 -7.18 9.79
CA VAL A 128 -21.71 -7.33 9.22
C VAL A 128 -21.84 -6.49 7.94
N ILE A 129 -21.43 -5.22 7.97
CA ILE A 129 -21.46 -4.33 6.81
C ILE A 129 -20.61 -4.88 5.66
N LEU A 130 -19.37 -5.28 5.94
CA LEU A 130 -18.47 -5.86 4.94
C LEU A 130 -19.05 -7.14 4.33
N THR A 131 -19.67 -7.99 5.15
CA THR A 131 -20.32 -9.22 4.65
C THR A 131 -21.46 -8.90 3.69
N VAL A 132 -22.31 -7.93 4.02
CA VAL A 132 -23.40 -7.48 3.12
C VAL A 132 -22.84 -6.95 1.82
N VAL A 133 -21.81 -6.09 1.87
CA VAL A 133 -21.16 -5.54 0.67
C VAL A 133 -20.56 -6.65 -0.19
N LEU A 134 -19.85 -7.60 0.41
CA LEU A 134 -19.23 -8.72 -0.32
C LEU A 134 -20.27 -9.67 -0.92
N VAL A 135 -21.39 -9.92 -0.24
CA VAL A 135 -22.48 -10.73 -0.79
C VAL A 135 -23.12 -10.03 -1.99
N ILE A 136 -23.41 -8.73 -1.89
CA ILE A 136 -23.96 -7.94 -3.01
C ILE A 136 -22.97 -7.98 -4.19
N TRP A 137 -21.68 -7.77 -3.93
CA TRP A 137 -20.65 -7.85 -4.96
C TRP A 137 -20.58 -9.23 -5.62
N SER A 138 -20.66 -10.31 -4.83
CA SER A 138 -20.57 -11.68 -5.34
C SER A 138 -21.72 -12.05 -6.31
N ILE A 139 -22.88 -11.43 -6.14
CA ILE A 139 -24.08 -11.68 -6.96
C ILE A 139 -24.15 -10.75 -8.19
N ALA A 140 -23.56 -9.55 -8.10
CA ALA A 140 -23.55 -8.53 -9.16
C ALA A 140 -22.58 -8.86 -10.29
#